data_AF-A0A136LLY6-F1
#
_entry.id   AF-A0A136LLY6-F1
#
_cell.length_a   1.000
_cell.length_b   1.000
_cell.length_c   1.000
_cell.angle_alpha   90.00
_cell.angle_beta   90.00
_cell.angle_gamma   90.00
#
_symmetry.space_group_name_H-M   'P 1'
#
loop_
_entity.id
_entity.type
_entity.pdbx_description
1 polymer ?
#
loop_
_entity_poly.entity_id
_entity_poly.type
_entity_poly.pdbx_seq_one_letter_code
_entity_poly.pdbx_strand_id
1 'polypeptide(L)'
;MSRYHLEGQHTTRDSELVKLEIGGYLADTPGLRSLNIWDVEPEELDGYFREIAAKVQECRFADCNHRNEPGCAVRAAVEAGEIARSRYHSYMALREELEAAYAL
;
A
#
# COMPACT_ATOMS: atom_id res chain seq x y z
N MET A 1 -13.63 -21.65 5.48
CA MET A 1 -13.02 -21.23 6.75
C MET A 1 -12.22 -22.40 7.31
N SER A 2 -10.94 -22.19 7.63
CA SER A 2 -10.19 -23.15 8.42
C SER A 2 -10.80 -23.21 9.82
N ARG A 3 -11.37 -24.35 10.21
CA ARG A 3 -11.94 -24.57 11.57
C ARG A 3 -10.89 -24.50 12.68
N TYR A 4 -9.60 -24.55 12.34
CA TYR A 4 -8.49 -24.52 13.30
C TYR A 4 -7.91 -23.13 13.53
N HIS A 5 -7.85 -22.28 12.49
CA HIS A 5 -7.20 -20.96 12.58
C HIS A 5 -8.16 -19.77 12.43
N LEU A 6 -9.47 -20.00 12.22
CA LEU A 6 -10.47 -18.94 11.98
C LEU A 6 -10.18 -18.04 10.76
N GLU A 7 -9.33 -18.49 9.85
CA GLU A 7 -8.96 -17.76 8.63
C GLU A 7 -9.75 -18.21 7.39
N GLY A 8 -9.80 -17.33 6.40
CA GLY A 8 -10.23 -17.65 5.04
C GLY A 8 -9.36 -18.77 4.44
N GLN A 9 -9.96 -19.66 3.65
CA GLN A 9 -9.22 -20.73 2.98
C GLN A 9 -9.28 -20.49 1.48
N HIS A 10 -8.12 -20.29 0.85
CA HIS A 10 -8.02 -20.24 -0.60
C HIS A 10 -8.15 -21.65 -1.17
N THR A 11 -9.17 -21.87 -1.99
CA THR A 11 -9.41 -23.16 -2.68
C THR A 11 -8.86 -23.15 -4.10
N THR A 12 -8.80 -21.98 -4.74
CA THR A 12 -8.19 -21.76 -6.05
C THR A 12 -6.67 -21.90 -5.94
N ARG A 13 -6.08 -22.79 -6.74
CA ARG A 13 -4.64 -23.10 -6.72
C ARG A 13 -3.89 -22.58 -7.94
N ASP A 14 -4.59 -22.44 -9.05
CA ASP A 14 -4.03 -22.06 -10.34
C ASP A 14 -4.65 -20.72 -10.80
N SER A 15 -3.90 -19.98 -11.62
CA SER A 15 -4.40 -18.76 -12.23
C SER A 15 -5.00 -19.07 -13.60
N GLU A 16 -6.21 -18.56 -13.86
CA GLU A 16 -6.93 -18.80 -15.12
C GLU A 16 -7.47 -17.50 -15.72
N LEU A 17 -7.58 -17.47 -17.06
CA LEU A 17 -8.22 -16.39 -17.80
C LEU A 17 -9.55 -16.86 -18.40
N VAL A 18 -10.66 -16.43 -17.79
CA VAL A 18 -12.00 -16.76 -18.25
C VAL A 18 -12.44 -15.72 -19.27
N LYS A 19 -12.70 -16.16 -20.52
CA LYS A 19 -13.21 -15.27 -21.58
C LYS A 19 -14.65 -14.88 -21.28
N LEU A 20 -14.96 -13.59 -21.37
CA LEU A 20 -16.31 -13.06 -21.12
C LEU A 20 -17.10 -12.95 -22.42
N GLU A 21 -18.41 -13.23 -22.36
CA GLU A 21 -19.32 -13.12 -23.50
C GLU A 21 -19.44 -11.67 -24.01
N ILE A 22 -19.29 -10.69 -23.10
CA ILE A 22 -19.30 -9.26 -23.40
C ILE A 22 -17.95 -8.74 -23.96
N GLY A 23 -16.98 -9.63 -24.16
CA GLY A 23 -15.61 -9.29 -24.52
C GLY A 23 -14.71 -9.07 -23.30
N GLY A 24 -13.41 -9.28 -23.49
CA GLY A 24 -12.40 -9.25 -22.40
C GLY A 24 -12.24 -10.58 -21.68
N TYR A 25 -11.43 -10.57 -20.61
CA TYR A 25 -11.09 -11.73 -19.80
C TYR A 25 -11.15 -11.38 -18.31
N LEU A 26 -11.61 -12.32 -17.49
CA LEU A 26 -11.48 -12.29 -16.04
C LEU A 26 -10.26 -13.12 -15.65
N ALA A 27 -9.30 -12.50 -14.98
CA ALA A 27 -8.21 -13.23 -14.33
C ALA A 27 -8.69 -13.69 -12.95
N ASP A 28 -8.88 -15.01 -12.80
CA ASP A 28 -9.05 -15.63 -11.49
C ASP A 28 -7.68 -16.07 -10.99
N THR A 29 -7.29 -15.61 -9.80
CA THR A 29 -5.98 -15.89 -9.21
C THR A 29 -6.15 -16.42 -7.80
N PRO A 30 -5.27 -17.31 -7.32
CA PRO A 30 -5.23 -17.67 -5.90
C PRO A 30 -5.17 -16.42 -5.03
N GLY A 31 -5.83 -16.47 -3.86
CA GLY A 31 -5.80 -15.32 -2.96
C GLY A 31 -4.39 -15.09 -2.40
N LEU A 32 -4.03 -13.80 -2.32
CA LEU A 32 -2.75 -13.34 -1.81
C LEU A 32 -2.73 -13.47 -0.28
N ARG A 33 -1.73 -14.20 0.25
CA ARG A 33 -1.50 -14.32 1.71
C ARG A 33 -0.53 -13.27 2.25
N SER A 34 0.42 -12.87 1.41
CA SER A 34 1.36 -11.80 1.68
C SER A 34 1.60 -11.05 0.38
N LEU A 35 1.83 -9.75 0.50
CA LEU A 35 2.29 -8.89 -0.57
C LEU A 35 3.71 -8.51 -0.21
N ASN A 36 4.67 -8.95 -1.00
CA ASN A 36 6.02 -8.42 -0.93
C ASN A 36 6.13 -7.38 -2.03
N ILE A 37 6.40 -6.13 -1.65
CA ILE A 37 6.68 -5.07 -2.59
C ILE A 37 8.16 -5.19 -2.94
N TRP A 38 8.45 -5.38 -4.22
CA TRP A 38 9.81 -5.50 -4.74
C TRP A 38 10.07 -4.32 -5.67
N ASP A 39 11.33 -3.90 -5.75
CA ASP A 39 11.78 -2.90 -6.74
C ASP A 39 11.03 -1.56 -6.60
N VAL A 40 10.85 -1.12 -5.36
CA VAL A 40 10.23 0.17 -5.00
C VAL A 40 11.08 0.81 -3.92
N GLU A 41 11.72 1.94 -4.23
CA GLU A 41 12.43 2.72 -3.23
C GLU A 41 11.44 3.30 -2.20
N PRO A 42 11.82 3.46 -0.91
CA PRO A 42 10.94 4.02 0.11
C PRO A 42 10.31 5.38 -0.27
N GLU A 43 11.03 6.20 -1.02
CA GLU A 43 10.59 7.51 -1.52
C GLU A 43 9.56 7.40 -2.65
N GLU A 44 9.61 6.34 -3.47
CA GLU A 44 8.64 6.12 -4.56
C GLU A 44 7.25 5.72 -4.01
N LEU A 45 7.21 5.14 -2.81
CA LEU A 45 5.98 4.72 -2.15
C LEU A 45 4.94 5.85 -2.02
N ASP A 46 5.41 7.09 -1.87
CA ASP A 46 4.59 8.29 -1.76
C ASP A 46 3.63 8.41 -2.95
N GLY A 47 4.11 8.08 -4.15
CA GLY A 47 3.36 8.10 -5.41
C GLY A 47 2.26 7.04 -5.51
N TYR A 48 2.38 5.94 -4.75
CA TYR A 48 1.42 4.82 -4.78
C TYR A 48 0.24 5.01 -3.83
N PHE A 49 0.32 5.99 -2.92
CA PHE A 49 -0.78 6.42 -2.07
C PHE A 49 -1.33 7.75 -2.59
N ARG A 50 -2.41 7.69 -3.39
CA ARG A 50 -2.99 8.87 -4.09
C ARG A 50 -3.20 10.09 -3.19
N GLU A 51 -3.69 9.86 -1.98
CA GLU A 51 -3.95 10.90 -0.99
C GLU A 51 -2.68 11.49 -0.37
N ILE A 52 -1.58 10.72 -0.31
CA ILE A 52 -0.27 11.16 0.13
C ILE A 52 0.43 11.90 -1.00
N ALA A 53 0.49 11.31 -2.20
CA ALA A 53 1.05 11.91 -3.41
C ALA A 53 0.55 13.33 -3.67
N ALA A 54 -0.75 13.57 -3.44
CA ALA A 54 -1.37 14.89 -3.60
C ALA A 54 -0.82 15.96 -2.63
N LYS A 55 -0.23 15.57 -1.49
CA LYS A 55 0.26 16.47 -0.43
C LYS A 55 1.78 16.58 -0.36
N VAL A 56 2.54 15.68 -1.00
CA VAL A 56 4.02 15.66 -0.93
C VAL A 56 4.63 17.01 -1.30
N GLN A 57 4.15 17.63 -2.38
CA GLN A 57 4.68 18.91 -2.87
C GLN A 57 4.41 20.10 -1.93
N GLU A 58 3.50 19.94 -0.97
CA GLU A 58 3.19 20.94 0.05
C GLU A 58 4.03 20.77 1.32
N CYS A 59 4.84 19.70 1.42
CA CYS A 59 5.75 19.52 2.53
C CYS A 59 6.85 20.59 2.53
N ARG A 60 7.23 21.03 3.73
CA ARG A 60 8.32 22.00 3.91
C ARG A 60 9.67 21.51 3.37
N PHE A 61 9.92 20.21 3.42
CA PHE A 61 11.19 19.58 3.03
C PHE A 61 10.96 18.65 1.84
N ALA A 62 11.90 18.64 0.90
CA ALA A 62 11.82 17.82 -0.31
C ALA A 62 12.05 16.33 -0.04
N ASP A 63 12.77 16.00 1.04
CA ASP A 63 13.11 14.66 1.52
C ASP A 63 12.25 14.25 2.74
N CYS A 64 11.06 14.81 2.87
CA CYS A 64 10.16 14.52 3.98
C CYS A 64 9.69 13.06 3.94
N ASN A 65 9.99 12.27 4.99
CA ASN A 65 9.49 10.91 5.17
C ASN A 65 8.11 10.86 5.86
N HIS A 66 7.55 12.03 6.17
CA HIS A 66 6.23 12.23 6.74
C HIS A 66 6.03 11.68 8.17
N ARG A 67 7.09 11.34 8.91
CA ARG A 67 6.99 10.80 10.28
C ARG A 67 6.86 11.89 11.33
N ASN A 68 7.80 12.83 11.36
CA ASN A 68 7.96 13.77 12.47
C ASN A 68 8.39 15.18 12.04
N GLU A 69 8.55 15.41 10.74
CA GLU A 69 9.09 16.65 10.22
C GLU A 69 8.18 17.84 10.49
N PRO A 70 8.74 18.98 10.90
CA PRO A 70 7.96 20.19 11.08
C PRO A 70 7.47 20.72 9.72
N GLY A 71 6.18 21.00 9.61
CA GLY A 71 5.58 21.45 8.35
C GLY A 71 5.37 20.34 7.32
N CYS A 72 5.20 19.09 7.77
CA CYS A 72 4.75 17.99 6.93
C CYS A 72 3.26 18.16 6.57
N ALA A 73 2.97 18.41 5.30
CA ALA A 73 1.59 18.58 4.81
C ALA A 73 0.78 17.28 4.90
N VAL A 74 1.43 16.11 4.72
CA VAL A 74 0.78 14.80 4.88
C VAL A 74 0.26 14.62 6.30
N ARG A 75 1.08 14.91 7.33
CA ARG A 75 0.65 14.81 8.73
C ARG A 75 -0.46 15.80 9.07
N ALA A 76 -0.36 17.03 8.59
CA ALA A 76 -1.42 18.02 8.76
C ALA A 76 -2.74 17.54 8.13
N ALA A 77 -2.69 16.94 6.94
CA ALA A 77 -3.85 16.37 6.27
C ALA A 77 -4.44 15.15 7.02
N VAL A 78 -3.60 14.34 7.68
CA VAL A 78 -4.06 13.26 8.58
C VAL A 78 -4.76 13.82 9.81
N GLU A 79 -4.21 14.87 10.41
CA GLU A 79 -4.79 15.55 11.57
C GLU A 79 -6.13 16.22 11.24
N ALA A 80 -6.24 16.81 10.04
CA ALA A 80 -7.47 17.39 9.50
C ALA A 80 -8.51 16.37 9.04
N GLY A 81 -8.14 15.07 8.94
CA GLY A 81 -9.02 14.00 8.47
C GLY A 81 -9.17 13.90 6.95
N GLU A 82 -8.39 14.66 6.18
CA GLU A 82 -8.32 14.56 4.71
C GLU A 82 -7.65 13.25 4.28
N ILE A 83 -6.65 12.80 5.05
CA ILE A 83 -6.05 11.47 4.91
C ILE A 83 -6.55 10.61 6.06
N ALA A 84 -7.16 9.47 5.74
CA ALA A 84 -7.60 8.53 6.75
C ALA A 84 -6.41 7.99 7.56
N ARG A 85 -6.51 7.99 8.89
CA ARG A 85 -5.44 7.48 9.78
C ARG A 85 -5.02 6.05 9.42
N SER A 86 -5.98 5.18 9.08
CA SER A 86 -5.70 3.81 8.66
C SER A 86 -4.79 3.75 7.43
N ARG A 87 -4.99 4.66 6.45
CA ARG A 87 -4.18 4.75 5.24
C ARG A 87 -2.76 5.23 5.55
N TYR A 88 -2.64 6.27 6.39
CA TYR A 88 -1.34 6.73 6.88
C TYR A 88 -0.58 5.63 7.63
N HIS A 89 -1.26 4.86 8.48
CA HIS A 89 -0.65 3.72 9.18
C HIS A 89 -0.19 2.61 8.22
N SER A 90 -1.01 2.25 7.23
CA SER A 90 -0.60 1.29 6.20
C SER A 90 0.62 1.77 5.40
N TYR A 91 0.65 3.06 5.05
CA TYR A 91 1.79 3.67 4.37
C TYR A 91 3.07 3.62 5.21
N MET A 92 3.00 4.01 6.49
CA MET A 92 4.14 3.95 7.41
C MET A 92 4.68 2.52 7.57
N ALA A 93 3.79 1.54 7.75
CA ALA A 93 4.18 0.14 7.87
C ALA A 93 4.92 -0.37 6.62
N LEU A 94 4.37 -0.09 5.42
CA LEU A 94 5.03 -0.48 4.18
C LEU A 94 6.35 0.25 3.96
N ARG A 95 6.43 1.53 4.33
CA ARG A 95 7.69 2.30 4.23
C ARG A 95 8.77 1.72 5.13
N GLU A 96 8.42 1.35 6.36
CA GLU A 96 9.34 0.67 7.30
C GLU A 96 9.81 -0.68 6.75
N GLU A 97 8.92 -1.47 6.16
CA GLU A 97 9.28 -2.74 5.51
C GLU A 97 10.24 -2.55 4.33
N LEU A 98 10.01 -1.53 3.49
CA LEU A 98 10.90 -1.19 2.38
C LEU A 98 12.26 -0.66 2.86
N GLU A 99 12.29 0.26 3.83
CA GLU A 99 13.53 0.77 4.42
C GLU A 99 14.38 -0.38 4.99
N ALA A 100 13.75 -1.35 5.66
CA ALA A 100 14.44 -2.53 6.17
C ALA A 100 14.97 -3.44 5.06
N ALA A 101 14.25 -3.57 3.94
CA ALA A 101 14.69 -4.37 2.80
C ALA A 101 15.86 -3.73 2.03
N TYR A 102 15.90 -2.40 1.92
CA TYR A 102 16.97 -1.64 1.24
C TYR A 102 18.21 -1.40 2.10
N ALA A 103 18.14 -1.61 3.42
CA ALA A 103 19.28 -1.50 4.32
C ALA A 103 20.23 -2.73 4.31
N LEU A 104 19.90 -3.76 3.51
CA LEU A 104 20.66 -5.00 3.32
C LEU A 104 21.52 -4.95 2.06
#